data_AF-A0A137QJW9-F1
#
_entry.id   AF-A0A137QJW9-F1
#
_cell.length_a   1.000
_cell.length_b   1.000
_cell.length_c   1.000
_cell.angle_alpha   90.00
_cell.angle_beta   90.00
_cell.angle_gamma   90.00
#
_symmetry.space_group_name_H-M   'P 1'
#
loop_
_entity.id
_entity.type
_entity.pdbx_description
1 polymer ?
#
loop_
_entity_poly.entity_id
_entity_poly.type
_entity_poly.pdbx_seq_one_letter_code
_entity_poly.pdbx_strand_id
1 'polypeptide(L)'
;MPPLASGTPNTSSHLPKLRINGLWYGSPYIELTDTLYIVGGGFLSTIEYKGKGYFAGKSHQIKATVIPLPGMGGSAPKKQVVKGLWHEKSKFTKGPHVSSSTGDFHDVVSKSKEIITAVGGEKDGSQGEYETRKLWNLVAKGIREGDYELATRDKNRIENEQRQMRKDEAAEERKWQLKHFKKHESDPIYENLGKLAKLTPPEEDCYKFLVNWPESLAR
;
A
#
# COMPACT_ATOMS: atom_id res chain seq x y z
N MET A 1 13.77 -33.54 4.13
CA MET A 1 12.81 -32.42 3.95
C MET A 1 12.83 -32.05 2.47
N PRO A 2 11.70 -32.08 1.75
CA PRO A 2 11.72 -31.71 0.34
C PRO A 2 11.94 -30.20 0.19
N PRO A 3 12.63 -29.75 -0.86
CA PRO A 3 12.94 -28.35 -1.09
C PRO A 3 11.68 -27.55 -1.43
N LEU A 4 11.55 -26.35 -0.85
CA LEU A 4 10.48 -25.41 -1.20
C LEU A 4 10.59 -25.05 -2.68
N ALA A 5 9.49 -25.25 -3.41
CA ALA A 5 9.36 -24.90 -4.82
C ALA A 5 9.67 -23.40 -5.02
N SER A 6 10.60 -23.14 -5.94
CA SER A 6 10.95 -21.80 -6.42
C SER A 6 9.77 -21.21 -7.18
N GLY A 7 9.05 -20.26 -6.56
CA GLY A 7 8.00 -19.52 -7.26
C GLY A 7 7.01 -18.76 -6.36
N THR A 8 6.90 -19.09 -5.07
CA THR A 8 6.07 -18.30 -4.15
C THR A 8 6.78 -17.02 -3.74
N PRO A 9 6.13 -15.84 -3.80
CA PRO A 9 6.69 -14.64 -3.18
C PRO A 9 6.81 -14.90 -1.68
N ASN A 10 8.06 -15.00 -1.20
CA ASN A 10 8.39 -15.21 0.21
C ASN A 10 8.29 -13.90 1.01
N THR A 11 7.40 -13.01 0.60
CA THR A 11 7.26 -11.66 1.16
C THR A 11 5.81 -11.37 1.52
N SER A 12 5.56 -11.05 2.79
CA SER A 12 4.29 -10.47 3.25
C SER A 12 4.56 -9.11 3.86
N SER A 13 3.71 -8.14 3.50
CA SER A 13 3.63 -6.82 4.09
C SER A 13 2.16 -6.45 4.18
N HIS A 14 1.71 -6.03 5.36
CA HIS A 14 0.41 -5.38 5.48
C HIS A 14 0.54 -3.87 5.23
N LEU A 15 -0.55 -3.10 5.26
CA LEU A 15 -0.47 -1.64 5.19
C LEU A 15 -0.44 -1.05 6.61
N PRO A 16 0.26 0.07 6.84
CA PRO A 16 0.15 0.80 8.11
C PRO A 16 -1.24 1.43 8.21
N LYS A 17 -1.70 1.63 9.44
CA LYS A 17 -2.90 2.46 9.66
C LYS A 17 -2.57 3.92 9.42
N LEU A 18 -3.60 4.71 9.13
CA LEU A 18 -3.48 6.15 8.98
C LEU A 18 -4.53 6.86 9.84
N ARG A 19 -4.20 8.09 10.24
CA ARG A 19 -5.14 9.04 10.84
C ARG A 19 -5.09 10.37 10.10
N ILE A 20 -6.21 11.10 10.11
CA ILE A 20 -6.28 12.46 9.59
C ILE A 20 -6.20 13.41 10.78
N ASN A 21 -5.11 14.19 10.83
CA ASN A 21 -4.88 15.22 11.84
C ASN A 21 -5.15 16.61 11.25
N GLY A 22 -5.24 17.63 12.09
CA GLY A 22 -5.29 19.03 11.63
C GLY A 22 -6.67 19.53 11.17
N LEU A 23 -7.71 18.69 11.25
CA LEU A 23 -9.09 19.03 10.92
C LEU A 23 -9.59 20.30 11.64
N TRP A 24 -9.38 20.38 12.97
CA TRP A 24 -9.80 21.53 13.78
C TRP A 24 -9.12 22.86 13.40
N TYR A 25 -7.94 22.80 12.79
CA TYR A 25 -7.16 23.98 12.38
C TYR A 25 -7.29 24.28 10.88
N GLY A 26 -8.19 23.59 10.17
CA GLY A 26 -8.42 23.78 8.73
C GLY A 26 -7.25 23.35 7.84
N SER A 27 -6.29 22.59 8.37
CA SER A 27 -5.11 22.11 7.61
C SER A 27 -4.99 20.59 7.80
N PRO A 28 -5.86 19.80 7.15
CA PRO A 28 -5.86 18.36 7.30
C PRO A 28 -4.58 17.75 6.70
N TYR A 29 -3.97 16.82 7.43
CA TYR A 29 -2.83 16.05 6.94
C TYR A 29 -2.89 14.59 7.39
N ILE A 30 -2.31 13.70 6.58
CA ILE A 30 -2.26 12.27 6.84
C ILE A 30 -1.07 11.97 7.74
N GLU A 31 -1.29 11.19 8.79
CA GLU A 31 -0.23 10.66 9.64
C GLU A 31 -0.33 9.13 9.68
N LEU A 32 0.79 8.45 9.38
CA LEU A 32 0.88 7.00 9.50
C LEU A 32 1.04 6.62 10.98
N THR A 33 0.41 5.52 11.37
CA THR A 33 0.42 5.01 12.75
C THR A 33 0.69 3.51 12.78
N ASP A 34 0.81 3.00 14.01
CA ASP A 34 1.06 1.59 14.31
C ASP A 34 2.41 1.09 13.77
N THR A 35 2.55 -0.24 13.72
CA THR A 35 3.75 -0.93 13.31
C THR A 35 3.46 -1.74 12.07
N LEU A 36 4.30 -1.62 11.05
CA LEU A 36 4.30 -2.43 9.86
C LEU A 36 5.36 -3.53 9.96
N TYR A 37 5.01 -4.75 9.56
CA TYR A 37 5.95 -5.85 9.40
C TYR A 37 6.17 -6.17 7.93
N ILE A 38 7.44 -6.37 7.56
CA ILE A 38 7.83 -6.95 6.27
C ILE A 38 8.67 -8.18 6.57
N VAL A 39 8.21 -9.34 6.15
CA VAL A 39 8.92 -10.61 6.32
C VAL A 39 9.40 -11.06 4.96
N GLY A 40 10.69 -11.37 4.79
CA GLY A 40 11.20 -11.91 3.54
C GLY A 40 12.72 -11.98 3.47
N GLY A 41 13.25 -12.78 2.53
CA GLY A 41 14.70 -12.91 2.32
C GLY A 41 15.50 -13.39 3.54
N GLY A 42 14.84 -14.06 4.50
CA GLY A 42 15.46 -14.48 5.76
C GLY A 42 15.45 -13.40 6.87
N PHE A 43 14.79 -12.27 6.66
CA PHE A 43 14.73 -11.16 7.61
C PHE A 43 13.30 -10.78 8.00
N LEU A 44 13.17 -10.21 9.19
CA LEU A 44 11.98 -9.50 9.67
C LEU A 44 12.33 -8.02 9.81
N SER A 45 11.60 -7.17 9.08
CA SER A 45 11.60 -5.73 9.26
C SER A 45 10.38 -5.30 10.07
N THR A 46 10.61 -4.58 11.16
CA THR A 46 9.58 -3.97 12.00
C THR A 46 9.69 -2.45 11.86
N ILE A 47 8.68 -1.83 11.27
CA ILE A 47 8.64 -0.40 10.95
C ILE A 47 7.60 0.28 11.84
N GLU A 48 8.06 1.06 12.81
CA GLU A 48 7.20 1.83 13.71
C GLU A 48 6.97 3.24 13.15
N TYR A 49 5.71 3.64 13.00
CA TYR A 49 5.33 4.99 12.60
C TYR A 49 4.96 5.85 13.81
N LYS A 50 5.47 7.07 13.85
CA LYS A 50 5.19 8.03 14.92
C LYS A 50 4.91 9.41 14.34
N GLY A 51 3.74 9.96 14.67
CA GLY A 51 3.41 11.34 14.38
C GLY A 51 3.89 12.32 15.44
N LYS A 52 3.46 13.58 15.29
CA LYS A 52 3.66 14.62 16.29
C LYS A 52 3.03 14.20 17.63
N GLY A 53 3.79 14.32 18.72
CA GLY A 53 3.27 14.14 20.08
C GLY A 53 2.36 15.30 20.49
N TYR A 54 1.68 15.17 21.63
CA TYR A 54 0.66 16.14 22.08
C TYR A 54 1.20 17.57 22.29
N PHE A 55 2.49 17.72 22.61
CA PHE A 55 3.11 19.00 22.97
C PHE A 55 4.24 19.45 22.02
N ALA A 56 5.00 18.51 21.45
CA ALA A 56 6.13 18.79 20.57
C ALA A 56 6.49 17.56 19.73
N GLY A 57 7.28 17.75 18.67
CA GLY A 57 7.82 16.67 17.84
C GLY A 57 7.65 16.90 16.35
N LYS A 58 8.27 16.03 15.55
CA LYS A 58 8.14 16.01 14.09
C LYS A 58 6.99 15.07 13.69
N SER A 59 6.21 15.44 12.67
CA SER A 59 5.30 14.50 12.02
C SER A 59 6.09 13.46 11.24
N HIS A 60 5.43 12.37 10.85
CA HIS A 60 5.91 11.45 9.82
C HIS A 60 7.21 10.71 10.15
N GLN A 61 7.48 10.49 11.43
CA GLN A 61 8.68 9.79 11.87
C GLN A 61 8.53 8.28 11.62
N ILE A 62 9.65 7.66 11.24
CA ILE A 62 9.80 6.22 11.12
C ILE A 62 10.96 5.71 11.96
N LYS A 63 10.80 4.50 12.48
CA LYS A 63 11.89 3.67 13.00
C LYS A 63 11.72 2.26 12.47
N ALA A 64 12.57 1.88 11.52
CA ALA A 64 12.63 0.52 11.01
C ALA A 64 13.74 -0.27 11.72
N THR A 65 13.43 -1.48 12.17
CA THR A 65 14.36 -2.42 12.77
C THR A 65 14.37 -3.70 11.96
N VAL A 66 15.52 -4.08 11.41
CA VAL A 66 15.66 -5.31 10.63
C VAL A 66 16.49 -6.31 11.41
N ILE A 67 15.97 -7.52 11.58
CA ILE A 67 16.63 -8.64 12.27
C ILE A 67 16.56 -9.91 11.40
N PRO A 68 17.58 -10.79 11.47
CA PRO A 68 17.48 -12.12 10.85
C PRO A 68 16.39 -12.95 11.53
N LEU A 69 15.71 -13.79 10.76
CA LEU A 69 14.72 -14.73 11.28
C LEU A 69 15.38 -15.84 12.12
N PRO A 70 14.66 -16.47 13.06
CA PRO A 70 15.17 -17.61 13.82
C PRO A 70 15.70 -18.72 12.90
N GLY A 71 16.86 -19.29 13.23
CA GLY A 71 17.50 -20.35 12.42
C GLY A 71 18.21 -19.87 11.14
N MET A 72 18.02 -18.62 10.73
CA MET A 72 18.71 -17.99 9.58
C MET A 72 19.92 -17.14 10.02
N GLY A 73 20.23 -17.13 11.33
CA GLY A 73 21.23 -16.27 11.96
C GLY A 73 22.66 -16.81 11.93
N GLY A 74 23.16 -17.28 10.78
CA GLY A 74 24.57 -17.64 10.59
C GLY A 74 25.50 -16.40 10.72
N SER A 75 26.49 -16.24 9.85
CA SER A 75 27.31 -15.00 9.77
C SER A 75 26.53 -13.74 9.33
N ALA A 76 25.21 -13.72 9.48
CA ALA A 76 24.30 -12.69 9.03
C ALA A 76 24.54 -11.36 9.79
N PRO A 77 24.37 -10.19 9.12
CA PRO A 77 24.66 -8.90 9.70
C PRO A 77 23.79 -8.62 10.94
N LYS A 78 24.42 -8.04 11.96
CA LYS A 78 23.79 -7.59 13.22
C LYS A 78 22.55 -6.74 12.93
N LYS A 79 21.57 -6.78 13.86
CA LYS A 79 20.37 -5.91 13.91
C LYS A 79 20.64 -4.53 13.30
N GLN A 80 19.91 -4.19 12.26
CA GLN A 80 19.98 -2.88 11.60
C GLN A 80 18.82 -2.00 12.06
N VAL A 81 19.06 -0.70 12.17
CA VAL A 81 18.07 0.29 12.57
C VAL A 81 18.17 1.51 11.68
N VAL A 82 17.05 1.87 11.06
CA VAL A 82 16.87 3.10 10.27
C VAL A 82 15.90 4.01 11.01
N LYS A 83 16.21 5.30 11.08
CA LYS A 83 15.32 6.34 11.62
C LYS A 83 15.28 7.55 10.71
N GLY A 84 14.17 8.28 10.73
CA GLY A 84 14.03 9.53 10.00
C GLY A 84 12.58 9.87 9.76
N LEU A 85 12.32 10.57 8.67
CA LEU A 85 10.98 10.94 8.23
C LEU A 85 10.69 10.23 6.91
N TRP A 86 9.54 9.55 6.79
CA TRP A 86 9.23 8.77 5.58
C TRP A 86 9.01 9.63 4.33
N HIS A 87 8.72 10.91 4.51
CA HIS A 87 8.48 11.88 3.44
C HIS A 87 9.68 12.78 3.12
N GLU A 88 10.78 12.67 3.89
CA GLU A 88 12.00 13.45 3.67
C GLU A 88 13.23 12.53 3.64
N LYS A 89 14.00 12.51 4.74
CA LYS A 89 15.26 11.78 4.85
C LYS A 89 15.22 10.78 5.98
N SER A 90 15.86 9.65 5.76
CA SER A 90 16.11 8.64 6.80
C SER A 90 17.52 8.10 6.71
N LYS A 91 18.05 7.65 7.85
CA LYS A 91 19.45 7.30 8.05
C LYS A 91 19.56 6.02 8.86
N PHE A 92 20.60 5.25 8.61
CA PHE A 92 20.99 4.20 9.53
C PHE A 92 21.47 4.82 10.84
N THR A 93 20.91 4.35 11.96
CA THR A 93 21.43 4.60 13.31
C THR A 93 22.19 3.39 13.86
N LYS A 94 21.99 2.24 13.22
CA LYS A 94 22.77 1.02 13.42
C LYS A 94 22.81 0.28 12.08
N GLY A 95 23.97 0.24 11.44
CA GLY A 95 24.12 -0.29 10.08
C GLY A 95 24.92 -1.60 10.02
N PRO A 96 25.07 -2.17 8.82
CA PRO A 96 25.87 -3.38 8.59
C PRO A 96 27.38 -3.14 8.78
N HIS A 97 27.85 -1.90 8.70
CA HIS A 97 29.26 -1.54 8.92
C HIS A 97 29.50 -1.11 10.37
N VAL A 98 30.42 -1.81 11.05
CA VAL A 98 30.75 -1.62 12.47
C VAL A 98 31.48 -0.29 12.72
N SER A 99 32.11 0.30 11.71
CA SER A 99 32.94 1.51 11.81
C SER A 99 32.23 2.83 11.43
N SER A 100 31.06 2.77 10.78
CA SER A 100 30.29 3.96 10.38
C SER A 100 28.80 3.75 10.66
N SER A 101 28.41 3.85 11.92
CA SER A 101 27.05 3.68 12.42
C SER A 101 26.04 4.76 11.97
N THR A 102 26.42 5.61 11.03
CA THR A 102 25.65 6.77 10.55
C THR A 102 25.88 6.95 9.05
N GLY A 103 24.90 6.55 8.25
CA GLY A 103 24.88 6.75 6.80
C GLY A 103 23.45 7.04 6.33
N ASP A 104 23.31 7.77 5.24
CA ASP A 104 21.99 8.04 4.66
C ASP A 104 21.38 6.73 4.12
N PHE A 105 20.10 6.51 4.38
CA PHE A 105 19.34 5.35 3.89
C PHE A 105 18.47 5.73 2.70
N HIS A 106 17.72 6.82 2.85
CA HIS A 106 16.82 7.29 1.81
C HIS A 106 16.66 8.80 1.89
N ASP A 107 16.67 9.46 0.74
CA ASP A 107 16.41 10.88 0.55
C ASP A 107 15.32 11.03 -0.51
N VAL A 108 14.12 11.41 -0.09
CA VAL A 108 12.99 11.71 -0.99
C VAL A 108 13.16 13.09 -1.62
N VAL A 109 13.74 14.04 -0.88
CA VAL A 109 13.81 15.46 -1.26
C VAL A 109 14.73 15.66 -2.47
N SER A 110 15.79 14.85 -2.57
CA SER A 110 16.73 14.92 -3.70
C SER A 110 16.22 14.22 -4.97
N LYS A 111 15.08 13.53 -4.92
CA LYS A 111 14.55 12.78 -6.06
C LYS A 111 13.52 13.61 -6.83
N SER A 112 13.60 13.58 -8.15
CA SER A 112 12.55 14.17 -9.00
C SER A 112 11.25 13.39 -8.83
N LYS A 113 10.13 14.10 -8.88
CA LYS A 113 8.80 13.48 -8.88
C LYS A 113 8.62 12.70 -10.18
N GLU A 114 8.36 11.40 -10.06
CA GLU A 114 7.99 10.58 -11.21
C GLU A 114 6.61 10.99 -11.72
N ILE A 115 6.53 11.31 -13.01
CA ILE A 115 5.26 11.60 -13.69
C ILE A 115 4.77 10.31 -14.33
N ILE A 116 3.63 9.80 -13.84
CA ILE A 116 3.01 8.59 -14.35
C ILE A 116 1.88 8.95 -15.33
N THR A 117 2.10 8.66 -16.60
CA THR A 117 1.06 8.69 -17.63
C THR A 117 0.21 7.43 -17.50
N ALA A 118 -1.11 7.55 -17.41
CA ALA A 118 -1.96 6.37 -17.45
C ALA A 118 -2.00 5.81 -18.87
N VAL A 119 -1.90 4.50 -18.95
CA VAL A 119 -2.15 3.72 -20.16
C VAL A 119 -3.52 3.10 -19.99
N GLY A 120 -4.40 3.27 -20.99
CA GLY A 120 -5.73 2.65 -20.97
C GLY A 120 -5.64 1.14 -21.21
N GLY A 121 -6.61 0.38 -20.71
CA GLY A 121 -6.62 -1.08 -20.73
C GLY A 121 -7.07 -1.71 -22.05
N GLU A 122 -7.64 -0.93 -22.97
CA GLU A 122 -8.10 -1.42 -24.27
C GLU A 122 -6.91 -1.67 -25.23
N LYS A 123 -7.13 -2.47 -26.27
CA LYS A 123 -6.06 -2.90 -27.21
C LYS A 123 -5.35 -1.74 -27.90
N ASP A 124 -6.08 -0.68 -28.20
CA ASP A 124 -5.59 0.55 -28.82
C ASP A 124 -4.96 1.52 -27.81
N GLY A 125 -4.88 1.13 -26.53
CA GLY A 125 -4.39 1.96 -25.43
C GLY A 125 -5.41 2.98 -24.93
N SER A 126 -6.65 2.96 -25.44
CA SER A 126 -7.72 3.81 -24.95
C SER A 126 -8.26 3.32 -23.60
N GLN A 127 -8.95 4.21 -22.88
CA GLN A 127 -9.52 3.88 -21.58
C GLN A 127 -10.92 3.30 -21.71
N GLY A 128 -11.18 2.18 -21.03
CA GLY A 128 -12.51 1.63 -20.83
C GLY A 128 -13.41 2.55 -20.00
N GLU A 129 -14.73 2.39 -20.12
CA GLU A 129 -15.72 3.28 -19.48
C GLU A 129 -15.62 3.35 -17.96
N TYR A 130 -15.30 2.22 -17.32
CA TYR A 130 -15.15 2.11 -15.87
C TYR A 130 -13.70 2.35 -15.39
N GLU A 131 -12.79 2.78 -16.26
CA GLU A 131 -11.45 3.19 -15.83
C GLU A 131 -11.50 4.54 -15.12
N THR A 132 -10.82 4.64 -13.97
CA THR A 132 -10.98 5.75 -13.01
C THR A 132 -10.86 7.14 -13.65
N ARG A 133 -9.84 7.37 -14.50
CA ARG A 133 -9.62 8.69 -15.11
C ARG A 133 -10.71 9.06 -16.12
N LYS A 134 -11.32 8.08 -16.81
CA LYS A 134 -12.42 8.29 -17.75
C LYS A 134 -13.76 8.43 -17.02
N LEU A 135 -14.06 7.49 -16.12
CA LEU A 135 -15.31 7.47 -15.33
C LEU A 135 -15.50 8.75 -14.51
N TRP A 136 -14.43 9.25 -13.87
CA TRP A 136 -14.48 10.42 -12.98
C TRP A 136 -14.01 11.72 -13.65
N ASN A 137 -13.95 11.77 -14.99
CA ASN A 137 -13.34 12.90 -15.70
C ASN A 137 -14.04 14.26 -15.41
N LEU A 138 -15.37 14.29 -15.38
CA LEU A 138 -16.18 15.48 -15.16
C LEU A 138 -16.15 15.90 -13.69
N VAL A 139 -16.22 14.94 -12.77
CA VAL A 139 -16.00 15.22 -11.34
C VAL A 139 -14.63 15.85 -11.11
N ALA A 140 -13.57 15.26 -11.67
CA ALA A 140 -12.22 15.78 -11.56
C ALA A 140 -12.05 17.15 -12.25
N LYS A 141 -12.79 17.41 -13.34
CA LYS A 141 -12.82 18.72 -14.00
C LYS A 141 -13.49 19.76 -13.11
N GLY A 142 -14.69 19.49 -12.61
CA GLY A 142 -15.43 20.40 -11.72
C GLY A 142 -14.64 20.77 -10.48
N ILE A 143 -13.96 19.81 -9.84
CA ILE A 143 -13.07 20.09 -8.69
C ILE A 143 -11.91 21.02 -9.06
N ARG A 144 -11.26 20.79 -10.22
CA ARG A 144 -10.13 21.60 -10.66
C ARG A 144 -10.51 23.02 -11.06
N GLU A 145 -11.70 23.19 -11.62
CA GLU A 145 -12.21 24.47 -12.12
C GLU A 145 -13.04 25.23 -11.07
N GLY A 146 -13.33 24.61 -9.92
CA GLY A 146 -14.19 25.19 -8.88
C GLY A 146 -15.69 25.10 -9.19
N ASP A 147 -16.09 24.38 -10.24
CA ASP A 147 -17.48 24.09 -10.58
C ASP A 147 -17.98 22.88 -9.75
N TYR A 148 -18.36 23.17 -8.50
CA TYR A 148 -18.86 22.16 -7.57
C TYR A 148 -20.24 21.62 -7.94
N GLU A 149 -21.02 22.35 -8.74
CA GLU A 149 -22.32 21.88 -9.24
C GLU A 149 -22.14 20.78 -10.27
N LEU A 150 -21.24 20.97 -11.24
CA LEU A 150 -20.83 19.92 -12.19
C LEU A 150 -20.29 18.70 -11.46
N ALA A 151 -19.37 18.90 -10.51
CA ALA A 151 -18.77 17.79 -9.77
C ALA A 151 -19.83 16.99 -8.98
N THR A 152 -20.75 17.68 -8.29
CA THR A 152 -21.81 17.04 -7.50
C THR A 152 -22.80 16.30 -8.38
N ARG A 153 -23.24 16.91 -9.48
CA ARG A 153 -24.18 16.31 -10.42
C ARG A 153 -23.62 15.04 -11.05
N ASP A 154 -22.38 15.07 -11.53
CA ASP A 154 -21.76 13.90 -12.16
C ASP A 154 -21.42 12.80 -11.14
N LYS A 155 -20.97 13.16 -9.93
CA LYS A 155 -20.83 12.21 -8.81
C LYS A 155 -22.15 11.49 -8.51
N ASN A 156 -23.25 12.25 -8.42
CA ASN A 156 -24.57 11.68 -8.15
C ASN A 156 -25.03 10.75 -9.27
N ARG A 157 -24.75 11.10 -10.53
CA ARG A 157 -25.02 10.24 -11.69
C ARG A 157 -24.29 8.89 -11.54
N ILE A 158 -22.96 8.91 -11.37
CA ILE A 158 -22.13 7.69 -11.23
C ILE A 158 -22.61 6.83 -10.06
N GLU A 159 -22.86 7.43 -8.90
CA GLU A 159 -23.29 6.68 -7.71
C GLU A 159 -24.70 6.10 -7.86
N ASN A 160 -25.62 6.82 -8.51
CA ASN A 160 -26.98 6.31 -8.76
C ASN A 160 -26.99 5.18 -9.78
N GLU A 161 -26.21 5.29 -10.86
CA GLU A 161 -26.01 4.20 -11.83
C GLU A 161 -25.48 2.95 -11.13
N GLN A 162 -24.43 3.09 -10.30
CA GLN A 162 -23.87 1.97 -9.53
C GLN A 162 -24.89 1.39 -8.54
N ARG A 163 -25.68 2.21 -7.84
CA ARG A 163 -26.74 1.73 -6.94
C ARG A 163 -27.82 0.96 -7.70
N GLN A 164 -28.19 1.42 -8.89
CA GLN A 164 -29.18 0.74 -9.72
C GLN A 164 -28.65 -0.62 -10.21
N MET A 165 -27.41 -0.66 -10.70
CA MET A 165 -26.76 -1.93 -11.09
C MET A 165 -26.76 -2.96 -9.94
N ARG A 166 -26.54 -2.54 -8.69
CA ARG A 166 -26.63 -3.44 -7.52
C ARG A 166 -28.04 -3.93 -7.23
N LYS A 167 -29.07 -3.12 -7.49
CA LYS A 167 -30.47 -3.54 -7.36
C LYS A 167 -30.84 -4.56 -8.43
N ASP A 168 -30.40 -4.32 -9.67
CA ASP A 168 -30.68 -5.21 -10.80
C ASP A 168 -29.97 -6.56 -10.61
N GLU A 169 -28.70 -6.55 -10.18
CA GLU A 169 -27.97 -7.76 -9.79
C GLU A 169 -28.70 -8.58 -8.72
N ALA A 170 -29.22 -7.92 -7.67
CA ALA A 170 -29.96 -8.58 -6.61
C ALA A 170 -31.31 -9.14 -7.08
N ALA A 171 -32.03 -8.39 -7.93
CA ALA A 171 -33.30 -8.82 -8.51
C ALA A 171 -33.14 -10.03 -9.45
N GLU A 172 -32.00 -10.12 -10.13
CA GLU A 172 -31.64 -11.23 -11.01
C GLU A 172 -30.91 -12.38 -10.28
N GLU A 173 -30.75 -12.31 -8.96
CA GLU A 173 -29.98 -13.26 -8.13
C GLU A 173 -28.52 -13.46 -8.63
N ARG A 174 -27.97 -12.47 -9.33
CA ARG A 174 -26.60 -12.50 -9.84
C ARG A 174 -25.63 -11.86 -8.85
N LYS A 175 -24.47 -12.50 -8.67
CA LYS A 175 -23.35 -11.91 -7.93
C LYS A 175 -22.40 -11.19 -8.87
N TRP A 176 -21.96 -10.00 -8.48
CA TRP A 176 -20.91 -9.28 -9.19
C TRP A 176 -19.60 -10.07 -9.20
N GLN A 177 -19.09 -10.29 -10.42
CA GLN A 177 -17.83 -10.99 -10.65
C GLN A 177 -16.69 -9.99 -10.79
N LEU A 178 -15.62 -10.22 -10.04
CA LEU A 178 -14.41 -9.41 -10.13
C LEU A 178 -13.65 -9.75 -11.42
N LYS A 179 -13.30 -8.72 -12.21
CA LYS A 179 -12.64 -8.90 -13.52
C LYS A 179 -11.20 -9.41 -13.40
N HIS A 180 -10.44 -8.91 -12.43
CA HIS A 180 -8.99 -9.13 -12.35
C HIS A 180 -8.54 -9.90 -11.11
N PHE A 181 -9.43 -10.14 -10.15
CA PHE A 181 -9.08 -10.72 -8.86
C PHE A 181 -10.07 -11.81 -8.48
N LYS A 182 -9.61 -12.81 -7.73
CA LYS A 182 -10.46 -13.80 -7.08
C LYS A 182 -10.29 -13.73 -5.58
N LYS A 183 -11.41 -13.67 -4.85
CA LYS A 183 -11.41 -13.73 -3.38
C LYS A 183 -11.08 -15.16 -2.93
N HIS A 184 -10.22 -15.27 -1.92
CA HIS A 184 -9.91 -16.48 -1.19
C HIS A 184 -10.12 -16.20 0.30
N GLU A 185 -10.82 -17.09 1.00
CA GLU A 185 -11.14 -16.91 2.44
C GLU A 185 -9.93 -17.13 3.36
N SER A 186 -8.81 -17.66 2.84
CA SER A 186 -7.56 -17.85 3.59
C SER A 186 -6.36 -17.50 2.72
N ASP A 187 -5.39 -16.83 3.35
CA ASP A 187 -4.06 -16.57 2.82
C ASP A 187 -2.98 -17.35 3.60
N PRO A 188 -2.58 -18.54 3.11
CA PRO A 188 -1.54 -19.35 3.74
C PRO A 188 -0.17 -18.65 3.83
N ILE A 189 0.11 -17.69 2.95
CA ILE A 189 1.37 -16.93 2.98
C ILE A 189 1.31 -15.94 4.16
N TYR A 190 0.19 -15.23 4.30
CA TYR A 190 -0.06 -14.37 5.45
C TYR A 190 0.02 -15.17 6.75
N GLU A 191 -0.66 -16.31 6.86
CA GLU A 191 -0.69 -17.13 8.07
C GLU A 191 0.71 -17.61 8.49
N ASN A 192 1.50 -18.10 7.52
CA ASN A 192 2.84 -18.61 7.79
C ASN A 192 3.82 -17.49 8.18
N LEU A 193 3.82 -16.37 7.44
CA LEU A 193 4.71 -15.24 7.74
C LEU A 193 4.22 -14.45 8.96
N GLY A 194 2.92 -14.43 9.21
CA GLY A 194 2.28 -13.80 10.35
C GLY A 194 2.69 -14.43 11.67
N LYS A 195 2.89 -15.75 11.72
CA LYS A 195 3.46 -16.46 12.89
C LYS A 195 4.86 -15.94 13.25
N LEU A 196 5.68 -15.62 12.25
CA LEU A 196 7.04 -15.12 12.46
C LEU A 196 7.05 -13.69 13.01
N ALA A 197 6.08 -12.86 12.59
CA ALA A 197 5.92 -11.48 13.05
C ALA A 197 4.93 -11.33 14.23
N LYS A 198 4.30 -12.42 14.68
CA LYS A 198 3.22 -12.45 15.69
C LYS A 198 2.08 -11.47 15.33
N LEU A 199 1.65 -11.51 14.07
CA LEU A 199 0.55 -10.65 13.58
C LEU A 199 -0.77 -11.00 14.27
N THR A 200 -1.66 -10.01 14.32
CA THR A 200 -3.03 -10.15 14.82
C THR A 200 -3.95 -9.37 13.86
N PRO A 201 -4.96 -10.03 13.25
CA PRO A 201 -5.33 -11.45 13.40
C PRO A 201 -4.29 -12.42 12.81
N PRO A 202 -4.33 -13.72 13.17
CA PRO A 202 -3.40 -14.73 12.66
C PRO A 202 -3.74 -15.22 11.24
N GLU A 203 -4.98 -14.99 10.80
CA GLU A 203 -5.54 -15.41 9.52
C GLU A 203 -6.24 -14.20 8.89
N GLU A 204 -6.18 -14.08 7.56
CA GLU A 204 -6.81 -13.03 6.76
C GLU A 204 -7.29 -13.64 5.44
N ASP A 205 -8.33 -13.03 4.86
CA ASP A 205 -8.71 -13.32 3.48
C ASP A 205 -7.78 -12.60 2.50
N CYS A 206 -7.80 -12.99 1.22
CA CYS A 206 -7.01 -12.29 0.21
C CYS A 206 -7.66 -12.28 -1.17
N TYR A 207 -7.21 -11.32 -1.98
CA TYR A 207 -7.57 -11.23 -3.40
C TYR A 207 -6.36 -11.61 -4.24
N LYS A 208 -6.46 -12.72 -4.96
CA LYS A 208 -5.39 -13.17 -5.87
C LYS A 208 -5.65 -12.63 -7.27
N PHE A 209 -4.66 -11.95 -7.82
CA PHE A 209 -4.69 -11.48 -9.19
C PHE A 209 -4.77 -12.67 -10.15
N LEU A 210 -5.66 -12.60 -11.14
CA LEU A 210 -5.91 -13.67 -12.11
C LEU A 210 -4.84 -13.76 -13.21
N VAL A 211 -3.79 -12.93 -13.14
CA VAL A 211 -2.73 -12.86 -14.15
C VAL A 211 -3.27 -12.47 -15.54
N ASN A 212 -4.43 -11.79 -15.56
CA ASN A 212 -5.09 -11.29 -16.77
C ASN A 212 -4.88 -9.78 -16.90
N TRP A 213 -3.61 -9.40 -17.10
CA TRP A 213 -3.27 -8.00 -17.39
C TRP A 213 -4.08 -7.48 -18.58
N PRO A 214 -4.48 -6.20 -18.58
CA PRO A 214 -5.02 -5.57 -19.79
C PRO A 214 -4.06 -5.77 -20.96
N GLU A 215 -4.60 -6.00 -22.16
CA GLU A 215 -3.77 -6.35 -23.33
C GLU A 215 -2.73 -5.27 -23.65
N SER A 216 -3.05 -4.00 -23.43
CA SER A 216 -2.11 -2.88 -23.58
C SER A 216 -0.92 -2.89 -22.61
N LEU A 217 -1.03 -3.64 -21.51
CA LEU A 217 -0.04 -3.77 -20.45
C LEU A 217 0.65 -5.13 -20.43
N ALA A 218 0.10 -6.13 -21.14
CA ALA A 218 0.69 -7.44 -21.30
C ALA A 218 1.93 -7.32 -22.21
N ARG A 219 3.12 -7.28 -21.60
CA ARG A 219 4.40 -7.48 -22.28
C ARG A 219 4.92 -8.88 -22.03
#